data_AF-A0A529IAI2-F1
#
_entry.id   AF-A0A529IAI2-F1
#
_cell.length_a   1.000
_cell.length_b   1.000
_cell.length_c   1.000
_cell.angle_alpha   90.00
_cell.angle_beta   90.00
_cell.angle_gamma   90.00
#
_symmetry.space_group_name_H-M   'P 1'
#
loop_
_entity.id
_entity.type
_entity.pdbx_description
1 polymer ?
#
loop_
_entity_poly.entity_id
_entity_poly.type
_entity_poly.pdbx_seq_one_letter_code
_entity_poly.pdbx_strand_id
1 'polypeptide(L)' 'DLIYLLANDETHGAANRKLFQGWVKKHGALADKAAAGLQPIWSMPHSKPVSFTDVRAQSEERIGRILGELGLKR' A
#
# COMPACT_ATOMS: atom_id res chain seq x y z
N ASP A 1 10.39 -9.73 8.58
CA ASP A 1 10.27 -8.55 7.70
C ASP A 1 11.45 -7.60 7.82
N LEU A 2 12.13 -7.31 6.69
CA LEU A 2 13.23 -6.35 6.62
C LEU A 2 12.78 -4.93 7.02
N ILE A 3 11.61 -4.49 6.53
CA ILE A 3 11.09 -3.15 6.82
C ILE A 3 10.76 -3.00 8.31
N TYR A 4 10.20 -4.03 8.94
CA TYR A 4 9.92 -4.03 10.38
C TYR A 4 11.22 -3.91 11.19
N LEU A 5 12.25 -4.66 10.83
CA LEU A 5 13.56 -4.58 11.49
C LEU A 5 14.14 -3.16 11.37
N LEU A 6 14.12 -2.57 10.16
CA LEU A 6 14.67 -1.24 9.93
C LEU A 6 13.86 -0.12 10.60
N ALA A 7 12.54 -0.26 10.69
CA ALA A 7 11.67 0.71 11.36
C ALA A 7 11.80 0.70 12.89
N ASN A 8 12.11 -0.47 13.45
CA ASN A 8 12.29 -0.70 14.89
C ASN A 8 13.76 -0.72 15.33
N ASP A 9 14.68 -0.37 14.44
CA ASP A 9 16.09 -0.21 14.78
C ASP A 9 16.28 0.84 15.89
N GLU A 10 17.08 0.52 16.90
CA GLU A 10 17.26 1.35 18.09
C GLU A 10 17.91 2.70 17.79
N THR A 11 18.81 2.74 16.79
CA THR A 11 19.62 3.93 16.47
C THR A 11 19.03 4.74 15.32
N HIS A 12 18.52 4.06 14.30
CA HIS A 12 18.10 4.63 13.03
C HIS A 12 16.60 4.49 12.76
N GLY A 13 15.83 3.83 13.63
CA GLY A 13 14.40 3.53 13.39
C GLY A 13 13.54 4.77 13.14
N ALA A 14 13.81 5.88 13.83
CA ALA A 14 13.10 7.14 13.62
C ALA A 14 13.39 7.76 12.24
N ALA A 15 14.66 7.74 11.81
CA ALA A 15 15.06 8.23 10.49
C ALA A 15 14.50 7.34 9.37
N ASN A 16 14.54 6.02 9.57
CA ASN A 16 13.99 5.04 8.63
C ASN A 16 12.48 5.20 8.49
N ARG A 17 11.72 5.35 9.58
CA ARG A 17 10.27 5.63 9.52
C ARG A 17 9.96 6.91 8.75
N LYS A 18 10.74 7.98 8.94
CA LYS A 18 10.59 9.23 8.16
C LYS A 18 10.84 9.00 6.66
N LEU A 19 11.88 8.25 6.31
CA LEU A 19 12.21 7.90 4.93
C LEU A 19 11.08 7.06 4.30
N PHE A 20 10.62 6.03 5.00
CA PHE A 20 9.56 5.14 4.55
C PHE A 20 8.24 5.88 4.39
N GLN A 21 7.90 6.80 5.28
CA GLN A 21 6.73 7.68 5.14
C GLN A 21 6.77 8.49 3.83
N GLY A 22 7.96 8.95 3.42
CA GLY A 22 8.18 9.61 2.14
C GLY A 22 7.96 8.67 0.94
N TRP A 23 8.44 7.43 1.04
CA TRP A 23 8.22 6.41 0.02
C TRP A 23 6.74 6.02 -0.10
N VAL A 24 6.04 5.82 1.01
CA VAL A 24 4.60 5.51 1.04
C VAL A 24 3.82 6.62 0.34
N LYS A 25 4.11 7.89 0.62
CA LYS A 25 3.46 9.02 -0.03
C LYS A 25 3.69 9.02 -1.55
N LYS A 26 4.94 8.85 -1.99
CA LYS A 26 5.29 8.92 -3.42
C LYS A 26 4.77 7.70 -4.19
N HIS A 27 5.11 6.51 -3.72
CA HIS A 27 4.83 5.26 -4.42
C HIS A 27 3.39 4.79 -4.21
N GLY A 28 2.75 5.12 -3.09
CA GLY A 28 1.34 4.89 -2.88
C GLY A 28 0.48 5.61 -3.93
N ALA A 29 0.71 6.91 -4.14
CA ALA A 29 -0.02 7.66 -5.16
C ALA A 29 0.20 7.10 -6.59
N LEU A 30 1.42 6.65 -6.90
CA LEU A 30 1.72 6.00 -8.19
C LEU A 30 0.98 4.66 -8.34
N ALA A 31 0.95 3.85 -7.28
CA ALA A 31 0.25 2.57 -7.26
C ALA A 31 -1.28 2.76 -7.42
N ASP A 32 -1.87 3.76 -6.76
CA ASP A 32 -3.30 4.06 -6.86
C ASP A 32 -3.68 4.48 -8.30
N LYS A 33 -2.84 5.32 -8.92
CA LYS A 33 -3.01 5.70 -10.33
C LYS A 33 -2.91 4.49 -11.26
N ALA A 34 -1.94 3.60 -11.03
CA ALA A 34 -1.78 2.39 -11.84
C ALA A 34 -2.98 1.44 -11.68
N ALA A 35 -3.45 1.23 -10.45
CA ALA A 35 -4.60 0.38 -10.15
C ALA A 35 -5.87 0.90 -10.83
N ALA A 36 -6.13 2.21 -10.79
CA ALA A 36 -7.24 2.82 -11.52
C ALA A 36 -7.15 2.59 -13.03
N GLY A 37 -5.94 2.63 -13.60
CA GLY A 37 -5.70 2.31 -15.02
C GLY A 37 -6.01 0.85 -15.39
N LEU A 38 -5.99 -0.08 -14.43
CA LEU A 38 -6.32 -1.49 -14.65
C LEU A 38 -7.84 -1.77 -14.57
N GLN A 39 -8.64 -0.84 -14.04
CA GLN A 39 -10.09 -1.03 -13.87
C GLN A 39 -10.80 -1.43 -15.18
N PRO A 40 -10.57 -0.81 -16.35
CA PRO A 40 -11.30 -1.17 -17.57
C PRO A 40 -11.05 -2.62 -18.01
N ILE A 41 -9.81 -3.07 -17.87
CA ILE A 41 -9.41 -4.47 -18.17
C ILE A 41 -10.05 -5.41 -17.15
N TRP A 42 -10.16 -4.97 -15.90
CA TRP A 42 -10.75 -5.74 -14.82
C TRP A 42 -12.26 -5.98 -14.98
N SER A 43 -12.96 -5.11 -15.70
CA SER A 43 -14.42 -5.14 -15.88
C SER A 43 -14.87 -5.81 -17.19
N MET A 44 -13.98 -6.48 -17.93
CA MET A 44 -14.35 -7.14 -19.18
C MET A 44 -15.25 -8.39 -18.96
N PRO A 45 -16.21 -8.67 -19.86
CA PRO A 45 -17.32 -9.63 -19.61
C PRO A 45 -16.89 -11.09 -19.41
N HIS A 46 -15.70 -11.44 -19.91
CA HIS A 46 -15.21 -12.81 -19.94
C HIS A 46 -14.67 -13.28 -18.58
N SER A 47 -14.51 -12.38 -17.62
CA SER A 47 -13.94 -12.69 -16.31
C SER A 47 -14.33 -11.62 -15.29
N LYS A 48 -15.41 -11.79 -14.52
CA LYS A 48 -15.30 -11.67 -13.04
C LYS A 48 -16.57 -11.93 -12.20
N PRO A 49 -16.43 -12.72 -11.12
CA PRO A 49 -17.40 -12.79 -10.02
C PRO A 49 -17.20 -11.73 -8.92
N VAL A 50 -16.07 -10.99 -8.88
CA VAL A 50 -15.77 -9.99 -7.83
C VAL A 50 -15.44 -8.61 -8.44
N SER A 51 -16.07 -7.58 -7.89
CA SER A 51 -15.92 -6.18 -8.30
C SER A 51 -14.50 -5.66 -8.10
N PHE A 52 -14.01 -4.84 -9.03
CA PHE A 52 -12.74 -4.10 -8.86
C PHE A 52 -12.74 -3.29 -7.56
N THR A 53 -13.86 -2.66 -7.23
CA THR A 53 -14.00 -1.82 -6.04
C THR A 53 -13.79 -2.62 -4.76
N ASP A 54 -14.34 -3.84 -4.68
CA ASP A 54 -14.24 -4.70 -3.49
C ASP A 54 -12.79 -5.16 -3.26
N VAL A 55 -12.12 -5.61 -4.33
CA VAL A 55 -10.70 -6.04 -4.25
C VAL A 55 -9.78 -4.87 -3.94
N ARG A 56 -10.09 -3.68 -4.49
CA ARG A 56 -9.35 -2.46 -4.19
C ARG A 56 -9.49 -2.08 -2.71
N ALA A 57 -10.71 -2.07 -2.17
CA ALA A 57 -10.96 -1.75 -0.76
C ALA A 57 -10.24 -2.74 0.17
N GLN A 58 -10.28 -4.04 -0.13
CA GLN A 58 -9.54 -5.06 0.62
C GLN A 58 -8.03 -4.81 0.59
N SER A 59 -7.49 -4.40 -0.56
CA SER A 59 -6.07 -4.07 -0.72
C SER A 59 -5.67 -2.82 0.07
N GLU A 60 -6.52 -1.78 0.05
CA GLU A 60 -6.35 -0.54 0.83
C GLU A 60 -6.40 -0.79 2.34
N GLU A 61 -7.30 -1.67 2.80
CA GLU A 61 -7.36 -2.07 4.20
C GLU A 61 -6.10 -2.81 4.63
N ARG A 62 -5.66 -3.80 3.83
CA ARG A 62 -4.47 -4.61 4.14
C ARG A 62 -3.21 -3.75 4.23
N ILE A 63 -3.01 -2.84 3.28
CA ILE A 63 -1.85 -1.93 3.33
C ILE A 63 -1.96 -0.97 4.52
N GLY A 64 -3.16 -0.51 4.87
CA GLY A 64 -3.39 0.31 6.07
C GLY A 64 -2.95 -0.40 7.36
N ARG A 65 -3.27 -1.69 7.52
CA ARG A 65 -2.83 -2.49 8.67
C ARG A 65 -1.30 -2.60 8.75
N ILE A 66 -0.65 -2.96 7.64
CA ILE A 66 0.82 -3.08 7.56
C ILE A 66 1.50 -1.75 7.92
N LEU A 67 0.98 -0.63 7.40
CA LEU A 67 1.53 0.68 7.72
C LEU A 67 1.31 1.04 9.20
N GLY A 68 0.14 0.72 9.76
CA GLY A 68 -0.17 0.92 11.17
C GLY A 68 0.79 0.18 12.10
N GLU A 69 1.13 -1.07 11.79
CA GLU A 69 2.13 -1.86 12.54
C GLU A 69 3.53 -1.20 12.54
N LEU A 70 3.84 -0.42 11.50
CA LEU A 70 5.11 0.29 11.36
C LEU A 70 5.06 1.74 11.88
N GLY A 71 3.91 2.20 12.39
CA GLY A 71 3.68 3.59 12.79
C GLY A 71 3.67 4.57 11.61
N LEU A 72 3.36 4.08 10.40
CA LEU A 72 3.27 4.84 9.16
C LEU A 72 1.79 5.06 8.79
N LYS A 73 1.54 6.03 7.90
CA LYS A 73 0.20 6.28 7.38
C LYS A 73 0.22 6.60 5.89
N ARG A 74 -0.91 6.38 5.23
CA ARG A 74 -1.11 6.75 3.83
C ARG A 74 -1.75 8.13 3.72
#